data_AF-A0A2N9YGN3-F1
#
_entry.id   AF-A0A2N9YGN3-F1
#
_cell.length_a   1.000
_cell.length_b   1.000
_cell.length_c   1.000
_cell.angle_alpha   90.00
_cell.angle_beta   90.00
_cell.angle_gamma   90.00
#
_symmetry.space_group_name_H-M   'P 1'
#
loop_
_entity.id
_entity.type
_entity.pdbx_description
1 polymer ?
#
loop_
_entity_poly.entity_id
_entity_poly.type
_entity_poly.pdbx_seq_one_letter_code
_entity_poly.pdbx_strand_id
1 'polypeptide(L)'
;MRFFTLILSLFTFITPLLAAEFSPDIPLDITKPSYANPWKRYKDWAKEDWKTFNTLTESTSPAVGGLKKIDKPIEGNADNGKKLVADRSRGGGCYACHVMPGATLPGNVAPDLSTVATWGRTDEHLFNYIDDPRRYNPTTVMPPWGAHQVFTEAEIMDIVSYLKTLKTPSKFADNKENPQTRPVPVEDRDNLDPFENPGMFGTELGTSLFNKVGATGKSCASCHENATKTFQQWAVTMPKYEPRLKKIMGVEEFITRHARATTGEEYLAQSTENLGLAIYLRYLANGQTIQIKAEDANTKAALQRAEQLMKRKIGQLNFSCNDCHDFGANHWIRGQYLSGLTGMIDHFPTYRTSRAEIWDIRKRLQWCGVAIRANELPPDAAVYGDIELYLMQVNNGKVFSVPGIRH
;
A
#
# COMPACT_ATOMS: atom_id res chain seq x y z
N MET A 1 27.60 28.73 66.67
CA MET A 1 27.66 28.49 65.21
C MET A 1 26.60 27.44 64.90
N ARG A 2 25.40 27.83 64.44
CA ARG A 2 24.98 28.01 63.04
C ARG A 2 24.91 26.67 62.28
N PHE A 3 23.69 26.15 62.09
CA PHE A 3 22.98 25.96 60.79
C PHE A 3 22.92 24.45 60.45
N PHE A 4 21.95 23.83 59.75
CA PHE A 4 20.78 24.26 58.98
C PHE A 4 19.82 23.04 58.88
N THR A 5 18.52 23.30 58.87
CA THR A 5 17.42 22.40 58.49
C THR A 5 17.59 21.89 57.06
N LEU A 6 17.25 20.63 56.76
CA LEU A 6 16.90 20.22 55.40
C LEU A 6 15.65 19.32 55.42
N ILE A 7 14.52 19.95 55.11
CA ILE A 7 13.26 19.29 54.73
C ILE A 7 13.50 18.77 53.31
N LEU A 8 13.51 17.45 53.13
CA LEU A 8 13.57 16.86 51.80
C LEU A 8 12.15 16.86 51.23
N SER A 9 11.91 17.78 50.29
CA SER A 9 10.68 17.88 49.51
C SER A 9 10.29 16.55 48.88
N LEU A 10 8.98 16.26 48.92
CA LEU A 10 8.36 15.27 48.04
C LEU A 10 8.71 15.62 46.59
N PHE A 11 9.52 14.77 45.95
CA PHE A 11 9.55 14.71 44.51
C PHE A 11 8.18 14.19 44.04
N THR A 12 7.38 15.07 43.45
CA THR A 12 6.34 14.66 42.51
C THR A 12 7.00 13.80 41.44
N PHE A 13 6.75 12.49 41.49
CA PHE A 13 6.95 11.62 40.35
C PHE A 13 6.02 12.12 39.24
N ILE A 14 6.57 12.89 38.31
CA ILE A 14 6.01 12.99 36.98
C ILE A 14 6.18 11.59 36.41
N THR A 15 5.11 10.79 36.43
CA THR A 15 5.06 9.57 35.62
C THR A 15 5.40 9.99 34.19
N PRO A 16 6.40 9.35 33.54
CA PRO A 16 6.61 9.60 32.13
C PRO A 16 5.29 9.24 31.44
N LEU A 17 4.86 10.08 30.50
CA LEU A 17 3.75 9.76 29.60
C LEU A 17 4.12 8.47 28.85
N LEU A 18 3.82 7.32 29.44
CA LEU A 18 3.80 6.05 28.74
C LEU A 18 2.50 6.02 27.95
N ALA A 19 2.58 6.20 26.63
CA ALA A 19 1.65 5.54 25.74
C ALA A 19 2.17 5.50 24.30
N ALA A 20 2.46 4.28 23.85
CA ALA A 20 2.34 3.89 22.43
C ALA A 20 1.48 2.61 22.26
N GLU A 21 0.95 2.06 23.36
CA GLU A 21 -0.03 0.98 23.39
C GLU A 21 -1.41 1.47 23.82
N PHE A 22 -2.46 0.73 23.46
CA PHE A 22 -3.78 0.92 24.01
C PHE A 22 -3.84 0.49 25.48
N SER A 23 -4.56 1.27 26.31
CA SER A 23 -4.89 0.83 27.67
C SER A 23 -5.79 -0.41 27.61
N PRO A 24 -5.53 -1.43 28.46
CA PRO A 24 -6.41 -2.59 28.57
C PRO A 24 -7.83 -2.22 29.06
N ASP A 25 -8.00 -1.05 29.67
CA ASP A 25 -9.28 -0.56 30.18
C ASP A 25 -10.22 -0.07 29.07
N ILE A 26 -9.69 0.17 27.86
CA ILE A 26 -10.53 0.58 26.73
C ILE A 26 -11.39 -0.63 26.31
N PRO A 27 -12.73 -0.53 26.37
CA PRO A 27 -13.61 -1.64 26.04
C PRO A 27 -13.53 -1.94 24.56
N LEU A 28 -13.13 -3.16 24.21
CA LEU A 28 -13.03 -3.65 22.83
C LEU A 28 -13.57 -5.08 22.76
N ASP A 29 -14.31 -5.40 21.70
CA ASP A 29 -14.57 -6.79 21.32
C ASP A 29 -13.29 -7.39 20.72
N ILE A 30 -12.62 -8.23 21.50
CA ILE A 30 -11.41 -8.97 21.08
C ILE A 30 -11.71 -10.36 20.53
N THR A 31 -12.98 -10.75 20.45
CA THR A 31 -13.40 -12.12 20.12
C THR A 31 -13.76 -12.29 18.65
N LYS A 32 -14.36 -11.27 18.03
CA LYS A 32 -14.79 -11.32 16.62
C LYS A 32 -13.82 -10.58 15.70
N PRO A 33 -13.70 -10.98 14.42
CA PRO A 33 -12.99 -10.19 13.41
C PRO A 33 -13.67 -8.84 13.19
N SER A 34 -12.92 -7.82 12.74
CA SER A 34 -13.52 -6.51 12.40
C SER A 34 -14.14 -6.45 11.01
N TYR A 35 -14.13 -7.56 10.27
CA TYR A 35 -14.58 -7.65 8.88
C TYR A 35 -15.64 -8.75 8.72
N ALA A 36 -16.31 -8.76 7.57
CA ALA A 36 -17.26 -9.83 7.23
C ALA A 36 -16.52 -11.17 7.06
N ASN A 37 -16.87 -12.18 7.86
CA ASN A 37 -16.22 -13.49 7.85
C ASN A 37 -17.15 -14.55 7.21
N PRO A 38 -16.74 -15.27 6.14
CA PRO A 38 -15.42 -15.26 5.49
C PRO A 38 -15.12 -13.97 4.72
N TRP A 39 -13.85 -13.56 4.73
CA TRP A 39 -13.40 -12.37 4.01
C TRP A 39 -13.63 -12.49 2.51
N LYS A 40 -14.28 -11.49 1.94
CA LYS A 40 -14.38 -11.28 0.49
C LYS A 40 -14.47 -9.78 0.22
N ARG A 41 -13.60 -9.26 -0.65
CA ARG A 41 -13.58 -7.83 -0.98
C ARG A 41 -14.90 -7.34 -1.61
N TYR A 42 -15.37 -8.03 -2.65
CA TYR A 42 -16.64 -7.74 -3.32
C TYR A 42 -17.41 -9.02 -3.61
N LYS A 43 -18.74 -8.92 -3.71
CA LYS A 43 -19.65 -10.06 -3.92
C LYS A 43 -19.27 -10.93 -5.12
N ASP A 44 -18.79 -10.35 -6.21
CA ASP A 44 -18.47 -11.06 -7.46
C ASP A 44 -16.97 -11.09 -7.78
N TRP A 45 -16.11 -10.83 -6.77
CA TRP A 45 -14.66 -10.85 -6.97
C TRP A 45 -14.15 -12.25 -7.32
N ALA A 46 -13.30 -12.34 -8.35
CA ALA A 46 -12.68 -13.57 -8.78
C ALA A 46 -11.80 -14.15 -7.67
N LYS A 47 -11.86 -15.47 -7.48
CA LYS A 47 -11.01 -16.20 -6.53
C LYS A 47 -9.75 -16.67 -7.25
N GLU A 48 -8.91 -15.73 -7.65
CA GLU A 48 -7.55 -16.08 -8.07
C GLU A 48 -6.76 -16.54 -6.83
N ASP A 49 -5.98 -17.61 -6.97
CA ASP A 49 -5.18 -18.18 -5.89
C ASP A 49 -3.70 -18.15 -6.28
N TRP A 50 -2.95 -17.31 -5.58
CA TRP A 50 -1.52 -17.11 -5.77
C TRP A 50 -0.67 -17.78 -4.68
N LYS A 51 -1.19 -18.83 -4.00
CA LYS A 51 -0.51 -19.50 -2.86
C LYS A 51 0.89 -20.05 -3.15
N THR A 52 1.20 -20.33 -4.41
CA THR A 52 2.52 -20.82 -4.84
C THR A 52 3.59 -19.73 -4.83
N PHE A 53 3.20 -18.48 -4.61
CA PHE A 53 4.10 -17.34 -4.51
C PHE A 53 4.04 -16.74 -3.12
N ASN A 54 5.13 -16.11 -2.72
CA ASN A 54 5.22 -15.38 -1.46
C ASN A 54 3.97 -14.51 -1.25
N THR A 55 3.40 -14.59 -0.05
CA THR A 55 2.38 -13.67 0.44
C THR A 55 3.01 -12.75 1.48
N LEU A 56 2.24 -11.82 2.05
CA LEU A 56 2.73 -11.01 3.18
C LEU A 56 2.98 -11.84 4.45
N THR A 57 2.41 -13.04 4.55
CA THR A 57 2.52 -13.90 5.74
C THR A 57 3.39 -15.13 5.53
N GLU A 58 3.62 -15.56 4.29
CA GLU A 58 4.28 -16.84 3.98
C GLU A 58 5.28 -16.73 2.83
N SER A 59 6.45 -17.37 2.98
CA SER A 59 7.51 -17.41 1.96
C SER A 59 7.43 -18.74 1.19
N THR A 60 6.80 -18.74 0.02
CA THR A 60 6.51 -19.95 -0.77
C THR A 60 7.01 -19.89 -2.21
N SER A 61 7.54 -18.75 -2.67
CA SER A 61 7.98 -18.59 -4.06
C SER A 61 9.03 -19.64 -4.46
N PRO A 62 9.01 -20.11 -5.73
CA PRO A 62 10.01 -21.05 -6.23
C PRO A 62 11.43 -20.52 -6.07
N ALA A 63 12.37 -21.42 -5.75
CA ALA A 63 13.79 -21.10 -5.70
C ALA A 63 14.32 -20.70 -7.08
N VAL A 64 15.37 -19.87 -7.10
CA VAL A 64 16.04 -19.47 -8.34
C VAL A 64 16.82 -20.66 -8.89
N GLY A 65 16.45 -21.11 -10.09
CA GLY A 65 17.17 -22.17 -10.82
C GLY A 65 18.43 -21.66 -11.51
N GLY A 66 19.28 -22.57 -11.99
CA GLY A 66 20.47 -22.23 -12.79
C GLY A 66 20.11 -21.66 -14.18
N LEU A 67 21.13 -21.14 -14.89
CA LEU A 67 20.97 -20.66 -16.26
C LEU A 67 20.54 -21.81 -17.19
N LYS A 68 19.54 -21.54 -18.03
CA LYS A 68 19.09 -22.43 -19.09
C LYS A 68 19.99 -22.25 -20.30
N LYS A 69 20.61 -23.33 -20.78
CA LYS A 69 21.45 -23.29 -21.98
C LYS A 69 20.61 -23.15 -23.24
N ILE A 70 21.04 -22.28 -24.16
CA ILE A 70 20.41 -22.10 -25.46
C ILE A 70 21.45 -22.42 -26.54
N ASP A 71 21.49 -23.69 -26.94
CA ASP A 71 22.53 -24.23 -27.83
C ASP A 71 22.34 -23.84 -29.31
N LYS A 72 21.14 -23.36 -29.68
CA LYS A 72 20.78 -22.95 -31.05
C LYS A 72 20.26 -21.52 -31.05
N PRO A 73 20.47 -20.73 -32.12
CA PRO A 73 19.81 -19.45 -32.29
C PRO A 73 18.29 -19.58 -32.10
N ILE A 74 17.70 -18.66 -31.34
CA ILE A 74 16.27 -18.62 -31.11
C ILE A 74 15.56 -18.12 -32.37
N GLU A 75 14.63 -18.94 -32.87
CA GLU A 75 13.76 -18.70 -34.02
C GLU A 75 12.29 -18.78 -33.57
N GLY A 76 11.79 -17.72 -32.94
CA GLY A 76 10.38 -17.55 -32.56
C GLY A 76 9.63 -16.59 -33.50
N ASN A 77 8.33 -16.43 -33.27
CA ASN A 77 7.46 -15.52 -33.99
C ASN A 77 7.55 -14.10 -33.41
N ALA A 78 8.28 -13.20 -34.09
CA ALA A 78 8.45 -11.82 -33.65
C ALA A 78 7.14 -11.00 -33.58
N ASP A 79 6.16 -11.28 -34.44
CA ASP A 79 4.85 -10.60 -34.38
C ASP A 79 4.06 -11.03 -33.15
N ASN A 80 4.17 -12.31 -32.75
CA ASN A 80 3.61 -12.77 -31.50
C ASN A 80 4.35 -12.15 -30.30
N GLY A 81 5.69 -12.12 -30.35
CA GLY A 81 6.52 -11.45 -29.34
C GLY A 81 6.12 -10.00 -29.11
N LYS A 82 5.87 -9.26 -30.21
CA LYS A 82 5.38 -7.88 -30.15
C LYS A 82 4.03 -7.75 -29.42
N LYS A 83 3.11 -8.68 -29.65
CA LYS A 83 1.80 -8.71 -28.95
C LYS A 83 1.98 -9.02 -27.47
N LEU A 84 2.83 -9.99 -27.14
CA LEU A 84 3.10 -10.40 -25.76
C LEU A 84 3.71 -9.26 -24.92
N VAL A 85 4.67 -8.51 -25.45
CA VAL A 85 5.27 -7.38 -24.70
C VAL A 85 4.27 -6.23 -24.47
N ALA A 86 3.25 -6.11 -25.32
CA ALA A 86 2.20 -5.10 -25.22
C ALA A 86 1.02 -5.52 -24.33
N ASP A 87 0.84 -6.83 -24.11
CA ASP A 87 -0.28 -7.42 -23.38
C ASP A 87 -0.32 -6.97 -21.92
N ARG A 88 -1.46 -6.42 -21.52
CA ARG A 88 -1.70 -5.90 -20.18
C ARG A 88 -2.40 -6.91 -19.26
N SER A 89 -3.03 -7.94 -19.84
CA SER A 89 -3.84 -8.92 -19.11
C SER A 89 -2.99 -9.79 -18.16
N ARG A 90 -1.70 -9.95 -18.48
CA ARG A 90 -0.74 -10.78 -17.73
C ARG A 90 0.07 -10.05 -16.65
N GLY A 91 -0.36 -8.86 -16.24
CA GLY A 91 0.33 -8.06 -15.22
C GLY A 91 1.01 -6.80 -15.74
N GLY A 92 0.35 -6.06 -16.65
CA GLY A 92 0.80 -4.73 -17.12
C GLY A 92 1.69 -4.72 -18.38
N GLY A 93 2.31 -5.85 -18.71
CA GLY A 93 3.16 -6.02 -19.90
C GLY A 93 4.51 -5.31 -19.79
N CYS A 94 5.42 -5.55 -20.74
CA CYS A 94 6.77 -4.96 -20.72
C CYS A 94 6.74 -3.42 -20.83
N TYR A 95 5.77 -2.87 -21.58
CA TYR A 95 5.59 -1.42 -21.74
C TYR A 95 5.22 -0.70 -20.44
N ALA A 96 4.82 -1.44 -19.40
CA ALA A 96 4.60 -0.87 -18.07
C ALA A 96 5.85 -0.15 -17.57
N CYS A 97 7.02 -0.76 -17.75
CA CYS A 97 8.27 -0.26 -17.20
C CYS A 97 9.26 0.20 -18.28
N HIS A 98 9.21 -0.40 -19.47
CA HIS A 98 10.15 -0.15 -20.55
C HIS A 98 9.58 0.75 -21.64
N VAL A 99 10.43 1.63 -22.17
CA VAL A 99 10.20 2.25 -23.48
C VAL A 99 10.46 1.22 -24.57
N MET A 100 9.51 1.07 -25.50
CA MET A 100 9.57 0.14 -26.63
C MET A 100 8.79 0.70 -27.82
N PRO A 101 9.12 0.31 -29.07
CA PRO A 101 8.40 0.80 -30.24
C PRO A 101 6.91 0.42 -30.22
N GLY A 102 6.05 1.41 -30.46
CA GLY A 102 4.59 1.23 -30.47
C GLY A 102 3.91 1.26 -29.10
N ALA A 103 4.67 1.50 -28.01
CA ALA A 103 4.08 1.68 -26.69
C ALA A 103 3.37 3.05 -26.59
N THR A 104 2.10 3.03 -26.19
CA THR A 104 1.36 4.23 -25.75
C THR A 104 1.60 4.44 -24.26
N LEU A 105 1.96 5.67 -23.90
CA LEU A 105 2.34 6.08 -22.54
C LEU A 105 3.26 5.03 -21.88
N PRO A 106 4.47 4.74 -22.40
CA PRO A 106 5.38 3.81 -21.73
C PRO A 106 5.83 4.36 -20.38
N GLY A 107 6.30 3.44 -19.53
CA GLY A 107 7.02 3.80 -18.31
C GLY A 107 8.50 4.10 -18.56
N ASN A 108 9.17 4.57 -17.51
CA ASN A 108 10.62 4.83 -17.50
C ASN A 108 11.32 4.31 -16.23
N VAL A 109 10.66 3.44 -15.45
CA VAL A 109 11.28 2.75 -14.31
C VAL A 109 12.40 1.81 -14.77
N ALA A 110 12.28 1.25 -15.97
CA ALA A 110 13.25 0.33 -16.54
C ALA A 110 13.86 0.88 -17.85
N PRO A 111 15.00 0.30 -18.33
CA PRO A 111 15.70 0.81 -19.50
C PRO A 111 14.83 0.86 -20.77
N ASP A 112 15.13 1.80 -21.67
CA ASP A 112 14.58 1.83 -23.03
C ASP A 112 15.11 0.64 -23.84
N LEU A 113 14.22 -0.24 -24.29
CA LEU A 113 14.57 -1.44 -25.05
C LEU A 113 14.47 -1.26 -26.58
N SER A 114 14.20 -0.06 -27.07
CA SER A 114 14.00 0.21 -28.51
C SER A 114 15.23 -0.05 -29.38
N THR A 115 16.40 -0.12 -28.77
CA THR A 115 17.68 -0.46 -29.43
C THR A 115 18.32 -1.72 -28.84
N VAL A 116 17.58 -2.56 -28.11
CA VAL A 116 18.15 -3.71 -27.39
C VAL A 116 18.94 -4.68 -28.29
N ALA A 117 18.60 -4.78 -29.58
CA ALA A 117 19.34 -5.62 -30.53
C ALA A 117 20.77 -5.12 -30.78
N THR A 118 21.09 -3.86 -30.46
CA THR A 118 22.44 -3.29 -30.60
C THR A 118 23.30 -3.46 -29.35
N TRP A 119 22.77 -4.05 -28.27
CA TRP A 119 23.46 -4.17 -26.99
C TRP A 119 24.43 -5.35 -26.90
N GLY A 120 24.57 -6.14 -27.96
CA GLY A 120 25.48 -7.29 -28.01
C GLY A 120 25.08 -8.45 -27.09
N ARG A 121 23.80 -8.54 -26.68
CA ARG A 121 23.31 -9.64 -25.84
C ARG A 121 23.03 -10.87 -26.69
N THR A 122 23.46 -12.04 -26.22
CA THR A 122 23.17 -13.32 -26.86
C THR A 122 21.71 -13.71 -26.67
N ASP A 123 21.21 -14.61 -27.53
CA ASP A 123 19.87 -15.20 -27.38
C ASP A 123 19.71 -15.88 -26.01
N GLU A 124 20.74 -16.60 -25.55
CA GLU A 124 20.78 -17.20 -24.22
C GLU A 124 20.61 -16.17 -23.10
N HIS A 125 21.32 -15.04 -23.19
CA HIS A 125 21.23 -13.98 -22.19
C HIS A 125 19.84 -13.36 -22.18
N LEU A 126 19.29 -13.00 -23.34
CA LEU A 126 17.96 -12.39 -23.43
C LEU A 126 16.88 -13.35 -22.91
N PHE A 127 16.95 -14.62 -23.29
CA PHE A 127 16.02 -15.66 -22.84
C PHE A 127 16.06 -15.81 -21.32
N ASN A 128 17.25 -16.00 -20.73
CA ASN A 128 17.38 -16.18 -19.28
C ASN A 128 16.97 -14.93 -18.50
N TYR A 129 17.21 -13.73 -19.03
CA TYR A 129 16.82 -12.49 -18.36
C TYR A 129 15.30 -12.31 -18.33
N ILE A 130 14.57 -12.78 -19.35
CA ILE A 130 13.10 -12.78 -19.36
C ILE A 130 12.55 -13.94 -18.52
N ASP A 131 13.14 -15.14 -18.61
CA ASP A 131 12.72 -16.33 -17.87
C ASP A 131 12.87 -16.12 -16.36
N ASP A 132 14.06 -15.73 -15.91
CA ASP A 132 14.33 -15.40 -14.51
C ASP A 132 15.54 -14.46 -14.36
N PRO A 133 15.33 -13.13 -14.26
CA PRO A 133 16.42 -12.17 -14.14
C PRO A 133 17.17 -12.29 -12.80
N ARG A 134 16.60 -12.99 -11.80
CA ARG A 134 17.23 -13.19 -10.50
C ARG A 134 18.50 -14.05 -10.59
N ARG A 135 18.65 -14.82 -11.67
CA ARG A 135 19.87 -15.58 -11.99
C ARG A 135 21.09 -14.69 -12.21
N TYR A 136 20.86 -13.46 -12.67
CA TYR A 136 21.92 -12.48 -12.91
C TYR A 136 21.99 -11.43 -11.80
N ASN A 137 20.83 -10.99 -11.30
CA ASN A 137 20.74 -10.00 -10.24
C ASN A 137 19.64 -10.40 -9.24
N PRO A 138 19.99 -10.91 -8.04
CA PRO A 138 19.01 -11.35 -7.05
C PRO A 138 18.13 -10.21 -6.50
N THR A 139 18.56 -8.95 -6.64
CA THR A 139 17.78 -7.76 -6.20
C THR A 139 17.01 -7.11 -7.33
N THR A 140 16.91 -7.75 -8.51
CA THR A 140 16.17 -7.21 -9.66
C THR A 140 14.70 -6.92 -9.34
N VAL A 141 14.19 -5.86 -9.97
CA VAL A 141 12.78 -5.49 -9.96
C VAL A 141 12.03 -6.16 -11.12
N MET A 142 12.73 -6.59 -12.17
CA MET A 142 12.08 -7.24 -13.31
C MET A 142 11.43 -8.56 -12.87
N PRO A 143 10.14 -8.80 -13.18
CA PRO A 143 9.47 -10.05 -12.84
C PRO A 143 10.16 -11.26 -13.47
N PRO A 144 10.21 -12.41 -12.79
CA PRO A 144 10.68 -13.67 -13.34
C PRO A 144 9.60 -14.31 -14.22
N TRP A 145 9.40 -13.77 -15.41
CA TRP A 145 8.23 -14.06 -16.25
C TRP A 145 8.09 -15.54 -16.61
N GLY A 146 9.19 -16.25 -16.88
CA GLY A 146 9.16 -17.69 -17.18
C GLY A 146 9.11 -18.55 -15.93
N ALA A 147 9.99 -18.29 -14.96
CA ALA A 147 10.06 -19.08 -13.73
C ALA A 147 8.80 -18.98 -12.86
N HIS A 148 8.04 -17.88 -12.96
CA HIS A 148 6.74 -17.73 -12.31
C HIS A 148 5.56 -18.05 -13.23
N GLN A 149 5.83 -18.72 -14.36
CA GLN A 149 4.84 -19.24 -15.31
C GLN A 149 3.90 -18.14 -15.84
N VAL A 150 4.40 -16.90 -15.90
CA VAL A 150 3.69 -15.83 -16.58
C VAL A 150 3.80 -16.00 -18.07
N PHE A 151 4.94 -16.46 -18.61
CA PHE A 151 5.12 -16.85 -20.02
C PHE A 151 5.66 -18.28 -20.13
N THR A 152 5.28 -18.98 -21.21
CA THR A 152 5.91 -20.26 -21.60
C THR A 152 7.26 -20.02 -22.26
N GLU A 153 8.10 -21.06 -22.37
CA GLU A 153 9.40 -20.93 -23.05
C GLU A 153 9.25 -20.51 -24.52
N ALA A 154 8.24 -21.04 -25.23
CA ALA A 154 7.94 -20.65 -26.61
C ALA A 154 7.56 -19.17 -26.71
N GLU A 155 6.73 -18.67 -25.79
CA GLU A 155 6.40 -17.24 -25.73
C GLU A 155 7.62 -16.37 -25.43
N ILE A 156 8.54 -16.83 -24.57
CA ILE A 156 9.79 -16.11 -24.33
C ILE A 156 10.66 -16.10 -25.59
N MET A 157 10.73 -17.20 -26.34
CA MET A 157 11.42 -17.27 -27.63
C MET A 157 10.84 -16.28 -28.65
N ASP A 158 9.51 -16.15 -28.70
CA ASP A 158 8.82 -15.15 -29.52
C ASP A 158 9.20 -13.73 -29.11
N ILE A 159 9.22 -13.43 -27.80
CA ILE A 159 9.65 -12.13 -27.27
C ILE A 159 11.11 -11.85 -27.63
N VAL A 160 12.03 -12.80 -27.42
CA VAL A 160 13.46 -12.64 -27.80
C VAL A 160 13.59 -12.37 -29.29
N SER A 161 12.82 -13.07 -30.12
CA SER A 161 12.79 -12.87 -31.57
C SER A 161 12.33 -11.46 -31.94
N TYR A 162 11.33 -10.91 -31.23
CA TYR A 162 10.93 -9.51 -31.38
C TYR A 162 12.04 -8.55 -30.93
N LEU A 163 12.65 -8.75 -29.76
CA LEU A 163 13.71 -7.89 -29.23
C LEU A 163 14.91 -7.79 -30.20
N LYS A 164 15.26 -8.87 -30.90
CA LYS A 164 16.31 -8.91 -31.93
C LYS A 164 16.03 -8.01 -33.14
N THR A 165 14.78 -7.59 -33.34
CA THR A 165 14.40 -6.64 -34.40
C THR A 165 14.59 -5.17 -34.01
N LEU A 166 14.75 -4.87 -32.71
CA LEU A 166 14.70 -3.50 -32.19
C LEU A 166 16.09 -2.83 -32.26
N LYS A 167 16.31 -2.03 -33.31
CA LYS A 167 17.58 -1.35 -33.59
C LYS A 167 17.47 0.17 -33.64
N THR A 168 16.28 0.72 -33.45
CA THR A 168 16.01 2.14 -33.68
C THR A 168 15.31 2.74 -32.46
N PRO A 169 15.79 3.89 -31.95
CA PRO A 169 15.15 4.57 -30.84
C PRO A 169 13.65 4.77 -31.06
N SER A 170 12.86 4.61 -30.00
CA SER A 170 11.42 4.89 -30.05
C SER A 170 11.17 6.35 -30.41
N LYS A 171 10.20 6.58 -31.30
CA LYS A 171 9.69 7.91 -31.59
C LYS A 171 8.41 8.14 -30.78
N PHE A 172 8.32 9.30 -30.15
CA PHE A 172 7.13 9.72 -29.40
C PHE A 172 6.33 10.70 -30.24
N ALA A 173 5.00 10.62 -30.16
CA ALA A 173 4.12 11.53 -30.90
C ALA A 173 4.26 12.97 -30.41
N ASP A 174 4.41 13.16 -29.10
CA ASP A 174 4.59 14.45 -28.44
C ASP A 174 5.32 14.29 -27.09
N ASN A 175 5.42 15.40 -26.35
CA ASN A 175 6.02 15.44 -25.03
C ASN A 175 5.22 14.67 -23.95
N LYS A 176 3.91 14.44 -24.16
CA LYS A 176 3.05 13.69 -23.24
C LYS A 176 3.25 12.18 -23.40
N GLU A 177 3.57 11.70 -24.60
CA GLU A 177 3.87 10.29 -24.81
C GLU A 177 5.26 9.91 -24.27
N ASN A 178 6.23 10.82 -24.35
CA ASN A 178 7.60 10.60 -23.88
C ASN A 178 7.70 10.66 -22.34
N PRO A 179 7.99 9.55 -21.63
CA PRO A 179 8.03 9.55 -20.16
C PRO A 179 9.19 10.37 -19.57
N GLN A 180 10.21 10.72 -20.36
CA GLN A 180 11.28 11.64 -19.92
C GLN A 180 10.83 13.11 -19.92
N THR A 181 9.83 13.48 -20.72
CA THR A 181 9.35 14.86 -20.83
C THR A 181 7.89 15.04 -20.41
N ARG A 182 7.18 13.95 -20.11
CA ARG A 182 5.77 13.96 -19.72
C ARG A 182 5.63 14.80 -18.44
N PRO A 183 4.72 15.79 -18.42
CA PRO A 183 4.49 16.59 -17.22
C PRO A 183 4.09 15.71 -16.03
N VAL A 184 4.78 15.90 -14.90
CA VAL A 184 4.43 15.23 -13.65
C VAL A 184 3.05 15.71 -13.19
N PRO A 185 2.14 14.81 -12.77
CA PRO A 185 0.82 15.22 -12.30
C PRO A 185 0.95 16.09 -11.04
N VAL A 186 0.19 17.18 -11.00
CA VAL A 186 0.03 18.01 -9.82
C VAL A 186 -1.40 17.83 -9.35
N GLU A 187 -1.57 17.54 -8.07
CA GLU A 187 -2.88 17.52 -7.41
C GLU A 187 -3.13 18.93 -6.88
N ASP A 188 -3.97 19.69 -7.58
CA ASP A 188 -4.31 21.08 -7.28
C ASP A 188 -5.68 21.24 -6.60
N ARG A 189 -6.44 20.15 -6.48
CA ARG A 189 -7.72 20.13 -5.78
C ARG A 189 -7.55 20.28 -4.27
N ASP A 190 -8.48 20.99 -3.65
CA ASP A 190 -8.56 21.06 -2.20
C ASP A 190 -9.25 19.79 -1.66
N ASN A 191 -8.51 19.05 -0.82
CA ASN A 191 -9.05 17.88 -0.13
C ASN A 191 -10.30 18.22 0.70
N LEU A 192 -10.39 19.43 1.26
CA LEU A 192 -11.43 19.79 2.22
C LEU A 192 -12.58 20.62 1.60
N ASP A 193 -12.54 20.89 0.30
CA ASP A 193 -13.66 21.51 -0.40
C ASP A 193 -14.74 20.45 -0.73
N PRO A 194 -15.96 20.55 -0.16
CA PRO A 194 -17.03 19.60 -0.43
C PRO A 194 -17.56 19.62 -1.87
N PHE A 195 -17.31 20.69 -2.64
CA PHE A 195 -17.66 20.77 -4.06
C PHE A 195 -16.65 20.06 -4.96
N GLU A 196 -15.40 19.92 -4.52
CA GLU A 196 -14.34 19.22 -5.25
C GLU A 196 -14.17 17.77 -4.79
N ASN A 197 -14.35 17.50 -3.49
CA ASN A 197 -14.12 16.20 -2.87
C ASN A 197 -15.41 15.55 -2.35
N PRO A 198 -16.01 14.61 -3.12
CA PRO A 198 -17.15 13.81 -2.65
C PRO A 198 -16.88 13.02 -1.37
N GLY A 199 -15.61 12.77 -1.03
CA GLY A 199 -15.22 12.15 0.24
C GLY A 199 -15.69 12.93 1.47
N MET A 200 -15.94 14.24 1.33
CA MET A 200 -16.43 15.10 2.42
C MET A 200 -17.79 14.65 2.99
N PHE A 201 -18.61 13.92 2.22
CA PHE A 201 -19.83 13.27 2.74
C PHE A 201 -19.56 12.36 3.94
N GLY A 202 -18.35 11.78 4.03
CA GLY A 202 -17.93 10.98 5.17
C GLY A 202 -17.94 11.75 6.49
N THR A 203 -17.75 13.07 6.47
CA THR A 203 -17.79 13.92 7.67
C THR A 203 -19.22 14.03 8.23
N GLU A 204 -20.23 14.21 7.37
CA GLU A 204 -21.64 14.27 7.74
C GLU A 204 -22.12 12.92 8.27
N LEU A 205 -21.83 11.85 7.53
CA LEU A 205 -22.17 10.49 7.94
C LEU A 205 -21.52 10.13 9.28
N GLY A 206 -20.22 10.39 9.44
CA GLY A 206 -19.51 10.12 10.68
C GLY A 206 -20.06 10.93 11.87
N THR A 207 -20.42 12.19 11.66
CA THR A 207 -21.09 13.02 12.68
C THR A 207 -22.43 12.40 13.10
N SER A 208 -23.24 11.97 12.13
CA SER A 208 -24.53 11.32 12.40
C SER A 208 -24.34 10.03 13.21
N LEU A 209 -23.40 9.18 12.81
CA LEU A 209 -23.11 7.90 13.48
C LEU A 209 -22.53 8.11 14.88
N PHE A 210 -21.72 9.14 15.09
CA PHE A 210 -21.15 9.47 16.40
C PHE A 210 -22.24 9.83 17.43
N ASN A 211 -23.34 10.41 16.97
CA ASN A 211 -24.49 10.79 17.80
C ASN A 211 -25.57 9.70 17.90
N LYS A 212 -25.52 8.68 17.03
CA LYS A 212 -26.50 7.58 17.00
C LYS A 212 -26.45 6.78 18.30
N VAL A 213 -27.61 6.64 18.94
CA VAL A 213 -27.79 5.76 20.11
C VAL A 213 -27.87 4.32 19.63
N GLY A 214 -26.95 3.48 20.08
CA GLY A 214 -26.90 2.06 19.75
C GLY A 214 -27.79 1.20 20.65
N ALA A 215 -27.73 -0.11 20.43
CA ALA A 215 -28.54 -1.11 21.13
C ALA A 215 -28.36 -1.11 22.66
N THR A 216 -27.24 -0.63 23.18
CA THR A 216 -26.99 -0.50 24.63
C THR A 216 -27.55 0.79 25.25
N GLY A 217 -28.22 1.63 24.46
CA GLY A 217 -28.71 2.95 24.90
C GLY A 217 -27.62 4.01 25.00
N LYS A 218 -26.41 3.74 24.48
CA LYS A 218 -25.27 4.67 24.44
C LYS A 218 -24.92 5.05 23.01
N SER A 219 -24.38 6.26 22.84
CA SER A 219 -23.75 6.73 21.60
C SER A 219 -22.27 7.05 21.86
N CYS A 220 -21.47 7.25 20.81
CA CYS A 220 -20.09 7.72 20.97
C CYS A 220 -20.06 9.05 21.74
N ALA A 221 -20.97 9.97 21.40
CA ALA A 221 -21.14 11.27 22.05
C ALA A 221 -21.47 11.15 23.55
N SER A 222 -22.18 10.09 23.97
CA SER A 222 -22.53 9.89 25.39
C SER A 222 -21.33 9.61 26.32
N CYS A 223 -20.18 9.23 25.76
CA CYS A 223 -18.92 9.05 26.49
C CYS A 223 -17.86 10.09 26.10
N HIS A 224 -18.01 10.73 24.94
CA HIS A 224 -17.03 11.65 24.34
C HIS A 224 -17.70 13.01 24.01
N GLU A 225 -18.28 13.67 25.00
CA GLU A 225 -19.13 14.87 24.85
C GLU A 225 -18.49 16.02 24.07
N ASN A 226 -17.15 16.19 24.16
CA ASN A 226 -16.42 17.19 23.39
C ASN A 226 -15.50 16.51 22.36
N ALA A 227 -16.09 15.93 21.34
CA ALA A 227 -15.39 15.16 20.31
C ALA A 227 -14.20 15.92 19.72
N THR A 228 -14.37 17.19 19.35
CA THR A 228 -13.29 18.03 18.80
C THR A 228 -12.09 18.09 19.73
N LYS A 229 -12.30 18.37 21.02
CA LYS A 229 -11.21 18.42 21.99
C LYS A 229 -10.60 17.04 22.27
N THR A 230 -11.44 16.01 22.36
CA THR A 230 -11.02 14.63 22.65
C THR A 230 -10.17 14.03 21.53
N PHE A 231 -10.57 14.25 20.27
CA PHE A 231 -9.96 13.60 19.11
C PHE A 231 -8.96 14.47 18.35
N GLN A 232 -8.77 15.74 18.74
CA GLN A 232 -7.87 16.69 18.06
C GLN A 232 -6.47 16.10 17.78
N GLN A 233 -5.90 15.36 18.73
CA GLN A 233 -4.57 14.74 18.60
C GLN A 233 -4.63 13.22 18.43
N TRP A 234 -5.82 12.62 18.51
CA TRP A 234 -5.93 11.17 18.63
C TRP A 234 -5.46 10.46 17.36
N ALA A 235 -6.01 10.87 16.22
CA ALA A 235 -5.78 10.17 14.97
C ALA A 235 -4.34 10.33 14.43
N VAL A 236 -3.65 11.43 14.75
CA VAL A 236 -2.23 11.63 14.37
C VAL A 236 -1.24 10.78 15.18
N THR A 237 -1.72 10.09 16.23
CA THR A 237 -0.94 9.12 17.02
C THR A 237 -1.32 7.67 16.74
N MET A 238 -2.20 7.42 15.76
CA MET A 238 -2.64 6.09 15.34
C MET A 238 -1.82 5.63 14.12
N PRO A 239 -1.61 4.31 13.93
CA PRO A 239 -2.12 3.19 14.72
C PRO A 239 -1.31 2.91 16.00
N LYS A 240 -1.85 2.08 16.91
CA LYS A 240 -1.20 1.71 18.19
C LYS A 240 -1.22 0.21 18.43
N TYR A 241 -0.31 -0.28 19.26
CA TYR A 241 -0.30 -1.69 19.65
C TYR A 241 -1.43 -2.01 20.63
N GLU A 242 -2.17 -3.09 20.39
CA GLU A 242 -3.22 -3.62 21.29
C GLU A 242 -2.71 -4.91 21.95
N PRO A 243 -2.32 -4.87 23.25
CA PRO A 243 -1.73 -6.01 23.94
C PRO A 243 -2.62 -7.27 23.98
N ARG A 244 -3.94 -7.11 24.05
CA ARG A 244 -4.89 -8.24 24.11
C ARG A 244 -4.96 -9.01 22.79
N LEU A 245 -4.78 -8.31 21.66
CA LEU A 245 -4.75 -8.90 20.33
C LEU A 245 -3.34 -9.17 19.80
N LYS A 246 -2.31 -8.69 20.51
CA LYS A 246 -0.89 -8.81 20.16
C LYS A 246 -0.56 -8.32 18.75
N LYS A 247 -1.16 -7.20 18.34
CA LYS A 247 -0.96 -6.61 17.01
C LYS A 247 -1.18 -5.10 17.02
N ILE A 248 -0.70 -4.44 15.96
CA ILE A 248 -1.01 -3.05 15.67
C ILE A 248 -2.46 -2.92 15.17
N MET A 249 -3.22 -2.05 15.81
CA MET A 249 -4.61 -1.76 15.48
C MET A 249 -4.75 -0.33 14.93
N GLY A 250 -5.33 -0.23 13.72
CA GLY A 250 -5.69 1.02 13.07
C GLY A 250 -7.07 1.54 13.49
N VAL A 251 -7.43 2.71 13.01
CA VAL A 251 -8.68 3.41 13.40
C VAL A 251 -9.93 2.62 12.97
N GLU A 252 -9.94 2.06 11.77
CA GLU A 252 -11.07 1.32 11.19
C GLU A 252 -11.38 0.05 12.01
N GLU A 253 -10.34 -0.68 12.42
CA GLU A 253 -10.47 -1.83 13.30
C GLU A 253 -10.91 -1.41 14.71
N PHE A 254 -10.33 -0.33 15.25
CA PHE A 254 -10.70 0.23 16.55
C PHE A 254 -12.19 0.58 16.61
N ILE A 255 -12.70 1.31 15.61
CA ILE A 255 -14.12 1.70 15.52
C ILE A 255 -15.02 0.45 15.62
N THR A 256 -14.71 -0.59 14.84
CA THR A 256 -15.53 -1.81 14.81
C THR A 256 -15.59 -2.45 16.19
N ARG A 257 -14.42 -2.66 16.81
CA ARG A 257 -14.30 -3.38 18.08
C ARG A 257 -14.85 -2.59 19.25
N HIS A 258 -14.62 -1.28 19.26
CA HIS A 258 -15.08 -0.39 20.31
C HIS A 258 -16.60 -0.20 20.26
N ALA A 259 -17.17 0.02 19.07
CA ALA A 259 -18.63 0.15 18.89
C ALA A 259 -19.38 -1.10 19.37
N ARG A 260 -18.92 -2.30 19.00
CA ARG A 260 -19.51 -3.56 19.48
C ARG A 260 -19.50 -3.68 21.00
N ALA A 261 -18.41 -3.29 21.65
CA ALA A 261 -18.26 -3.42 23.10
C ALA A 261 -19.02 -2.36 23.92
N THR A 262 -19.36 -1.22 23.32
CA THR A 262 -19.90 -0.06 24.05
C THR A 262 -21.31 0.31 23.64
N THR A 263 -21.55 0.50 22.34
CA THR A 263 -22.86 0.89 21.79
C THR A 263 -23.67 -0.30 21.30
N GLY A 264 -23.01 -1.44 21.07
CA GLY A 264 -23.62 -2.65 20.50
C GLY A 264 -23.81 -2.57 18.97
N GLU A 265 -23.29 -1.52 18.32
CA GLU A 265 -23.35 -1.35 16.87
C GLU A 265 -22.24 -2.15 16.17
N GLU A 266 -22.50 -2.53 14.91
CA GLU A 266 -21.59 -3.31 14.09
C GLU A 266 -21.17 -2.55 12.83
N TYR A 267 -20.06 -1.80 12.95
CA TYR A 267 -19.48 -1.03 11.85
C TYR A 267 -18.25 -1.75 11.30
N LEU A 268 -18.44 -2.77 10.46
CA LEU A 268 -17.35 -3.57 9.91
C LEU A 268 -16.31 -2.70 9.16
N ALA A 269 -15.02 -2.99 9.31
CA ALA A 269 -13.96 -2.33 8.57
C ALA A 269 -14.25 -2.36 7.06
N GLN A 270 -13.98 -1.23 6.37
CA GLN A 270 -14.30 -0.99 4.95
C GLN A 270 -15.80 -0.87 4.61
N SER A 271 -16.72 -0.95 5.58
CA SER A 271 -18.12 -0.52 5.37
C SER A 271 -18.22 1.00 5.25
N THR A 272 -19.29 1.47 4.61
CA THR A 272 -19.58 2.90 4.48
C THR A 272 -19.66 3.59 5.83
N GLU A 273 -20.29 2.96 6.82
CA GLU A 273 -20.45 3.48 8.17
C GLU A 273 -19.12 3.58 8.91
N ASN A 274 -18.28 2.54 8.81
CA ASN A 274 -16.95 2.55 9.40
C ASN A 274 -16.07 3.62 8.78
N LEU A 275 -16.06 3.73 7.44
CA LEU A 275 -15.29 4.75 6.73
C LEU A 275 -15.79 6.17 7.04
N GLY A 276 -17.10 6.38 7.20
CA GLY A 276 -17.66 7.66 7.64
C GLY A 276 -17.16 8.06 9.03
N LEU A 277 -17.24 7.16 10.01
CA LEU A 277 -16.68 7.40 11.35
C LEU A 277 -15.16 7.62 11.31
N ALA A 278 -14.43 6.83 10.51
CA ALA A 278 -12.99 6.94 10.35
C ALA A 278 -12.55 8.28 9.73
N ILE A 279 -13.32 8.80 8.77
CA ILE A 279 -13.15 10.15 8.22
C ILE A 279 -13.44 11.18 9.29
N TYR A 280 -14.58 11.11 9.98
CA TYR A 280 -14.95 12.10 11.00
C TYR A 280 -13.90 12.20 12.11
N LEU A 281 -13.44 11.07 12.67
CA LEU A 281 -12.43 11.07 13.74
C LEU A 281 -11.07 11.64 13.28
N ARG A 282 -10.70 11.43 12.01
CA ARG A 282 -9.48 12.02 11.42
C ARG A 282 -9.66 13.49 11.05
N TYR A 283 -10.86 13.87 10.58
CA TYR A 283 -11.22 15.24 10.24
C TYR A 283 -11.11 16.16 11.46
N LEU A 284 -11.51 15.68 12.64
CA LEU A 284 -11.31 16.41 13.92
C LEU A 284 -9.83 16.68 14.25
N ALA A 285 -8.91 15.93 13.64
CA ALA A 285 -7.47 16.08 13.79
C ALA A 285 -6.79 16.79 12.60
N ASN A 286 -7.54 17.29 11.62
CA ASN A 286 -6.96 18.04 10.50
C ASN A 286 -6.15 19.24 10.97
N GLY A 287 -5.10 19.57 10.24
CA GLY A 287 -4.14 20.61 10.60
C GLY A 287 -3.12 20.20 11.67
N GLN A 288 -3.32 19.07 12.35
CA GLN A 288 -2.28 18.47 13.20
C GLN A 288 -1.28 17.68 12.36
N THR A 289 -0.09 17.46 12.92
CA THR A 289 0.96 16.68 12.28
C THR A 289 1.02 15.26 12.83
N ILE A 290 1.35 14.30 11.95
CA ILE A 290 1.57 12.90 12.32
C ILE A 290 2.71 12.80 13.35
N GLN A 291 2.46 12.07 14.44
CA GLN A 291 3.34 11.98 15.60
C GLN A 291 3.36 10.56 16.18
N ILE A 292 3.81 9.59 15.37
CA ILE A 292 4.10 8.24 15.85
C ILE A 292 5.34 8.27 16.74
N LYS A 293 5.17 7.79 17.96
CA LYS A 293 6.26 7.57 18.92
C LYS A 293 6.57 6.08 18.98
N ALA A 294 7.80 5.72 18.67
CA ALA A 294 8.28 4.34 18.67
C ALA A 294 9.21 4.08 19.86
N GLU A 295 8.72 4.33 21.08
CA GLU A 295 9.55 4.25 22.29
C GLU A 295 9.44 2.88 22.98
N ASP A 296 8.26 2.26 22.96
CA ASP A 296 8.01 0.95 23.56
C ASP A 296 8.52 -0.21 22.70
N ALA A 297 8.70 -1.37 23.33
CA ALA A 297 9.26 -2.56 22.69
C ALA A 297 8.34 -3.15 21.60
N ASN A 298 7.03 -3.09 21.78
CA ASN A 298 6.08 -3.71 20.84
C ASN A 298 5.95 -2.88 19.56
N THR A 299 5.90 -1.55 19.67
CA THR A 299 5.93 -0.64 18.51
C THR A 299 7.24 -0.74 17.74
N LYS A 300 8.39 -0.81 18.44
CA LYS A 300 9.69 -1.04 17.79
C LYS A 300 9.73 -2.38 17.05
N ALA A 301 9.25 -3.45 17.68
CA ALA A 301 9.18 -4.76 17.04
C ALA A 301 8.25 -4.77 15.83
N ALA A 302 7.12 -4.06 15.89
CA ALA A 302 6.21 -3.90 14.75
C ALA A 302 6.84 -3.15 13.58
N LEU A 303 7.56 -2.06 13.85
CA LEU A 303 8.31 -1.32 12.82
C LEU A 303 9.39 -2.18 12.17
N GLN A 304 10.13 -2.97 12.95
CA GLN A 304 11.12 -3.90 12.40
C GLN A 304 10.48 -4.96 11.49
N ARG A 305 9.32 -5.53 11.88
CA ARG A 305 8.56 -6.44 11.00
C ARG A 305 8.11 -5.72 9.73
N ALA A 306 7.60 -4.50 9.87
CA ALA A 306 7.13 -3.70 8.75
C ALA A 306 8.25 -3.38 7.75
N GLU A 307 9.45 -3.03 8.20
CA GLU A 307 10.61 -2.81 7.33
C GLU A 307 10.93 -4.04 6.46
N GLN A 308 10.78 -5.25 7.02
CA GLN A 308 10.94 -6.48 6.25
C GLN A 308 9.78 -6.68 5.27
N LEU A 309 8.55 -6.40 5.68
CA LEU A 309 7.36 -6.46 4.82
C LEU A 309 7.48 -5.50 3.62
N MET A 310 8.02 -4.29 3.81
CA MET A 310 8.21 -3.30 2.75
C MET A 310 9.19 -3.76 1.66
N LYS A 311 10.15 -4.61 2.02
CA LYS A 311 11.15 -5.22 1.11
C LYS A 311 10.71 -6.58 0.56
N ARG A 312 9.64 -7.15 1.09
CA ARG A 312 9.20 -8.50 0.77
C ARG A 312 8.55 -8.55 -0.60
N LYS A 313 9.13 -9.34 -1.51
CA LYS A 313 8.55 -9.60 -2.83
C LYS A 313 7.42 -10.61 -2.72
N ILE A 314 6.22 -10.25 -3.18
CA ILE A 314 5.00 -11.05 -3.11
C ILE A 314 4.32 -11.21 -4.49
N GLY A 315 3.42 -12.18 -4.58
CA GLY A 315 2.60 -12.44 -5.77
C GLY A 315 3.36 -13.02 -6.96
N GLN A 316 2.63 -13.35 -8.03
CA GLN A 316 3.22 -13.93 -9.23
C GLN A 316 4.25 -13.00 -9.89
N LEU A 317 4.06 -11.68 -9.81
CA LEU A 317 4.98 -10.72 -10.41
C LEU A 317 6.20 -10.39 -9.52
N ASN A 318 6.27 -10.94 -8.30
CA ASN A 318 7.44 -10.86 -7.42
C ASN A 318 7.88 -9.42 -7.07
N PHE A 319 6.94 -8.55 -6.74
CA PHE A 319 7.21 -7.15 -6.35
C PHE A 319 7.06 -6.93 -4.85
N SER A 320 7.83 -6.00 -4.33
CA SER A 320 7.72 -5.42 -2.98
C SER A 320 7.20 -3.99 -3.04
N CYS A 321 6.79 -3.44 -1.89
CA CYS A 321 6.39 -2.04 -1.80
C CYS A 321 7.53 -1.10 -2.26
N ASN A 322 8.77 -1.39 -1.84
CA ASN A 322 9.94 -0.58 -2.18
C ASN A 322 10.32 -0.65 -3.65
N ASP A 323 10.00 -1.74 -4.36
CA ASP A 323 10.28 -1.81 -5.80
C ASP A 323 9.55 -0.70 -6.58
N CYS A 324 8.36 -0.28 -6.13
CA CYS A 324 7.58 0.77 -6.77
C CYS A 324 7.66 2.13 -6.06
N HIS A 325 7.64 2.15 -4.72
CA HIS A 325 7.52 3.38 -3.93
C HIS A 325 8.85 3.88 -3.36
N ASP A 326 9.96 3.21 -3.66
CA ASP A 326 11.33 3.65 -3.37
C ASP A 326 12.17 3.64 -4.66
N PHE A 327 12.48 2.46 -5.20
CA PHE A 327 13.22 2.32 -6.45
C PHE A 327 12.51 2.98 -7.65
N GLY A 328 11.22 2.69 -7.82
CA GLY A 328 10.39 3.25 -8.88
C GLY A 328 9.80 4.63 -8.57
N ALA A 329 10.07 5.22 -7.40
CA ALA A 329 9.49 6.50 -7.03
C ALA A 329 9.92 7.59 -8.01
N ASN A 330 9.02 8.54 -8.28
CA ASN A 330 9.23 9.65 -9.23
C ASN A 330 9.46 9.21 -10.69
N HIS A 331 9.00 8.01 -11.03
CA HIS A 331 9.02 7.49 -12.39
C HIS A 331 7.60 7.11 -12.84
N TRP A 332 7.46 6.94 -14.15
CA TRP A 332 6.23 6.52 -14.80
C TRP A 332 6.16 5.00 -14.89
N ILE A 333 5.05 4.44 -14.44
CA ILE A 333 4.59 3.10 -14.82
C ILE A 333 3.39 3.26 -15.73
N ARG A 334 3.63 3.07 -17.03
CA ARG A 334 2.76 3.62 -18.08
C ARG A 334 2.38 5.09 -17.83
N GLY A 335 1.08 5.42 -17.90
CA GLY A 335 0.53 6.75 -17.63
C GLY A 335 0.37 7.08 -16.15
N GLN A 336 0.78 6.22 -15.23
CA GLN A 336 0.69 6.48 -13.78
C GLN A 336 2.06 6.92 -13.26
N TYR A 337 2.10 8.07 -12.59
CA TYR A 337 3.30 8.55 -11.89
C TYR A 337 3.35 7.92 -10.49
N LEU A 338 4.48 7.29 -10.16
CA LEU A 338 4.67 6.63 -8.88
C LEU A 338 5.12 7.63 -7.82
N SER A 339 4.31 7.79 -6.77
CA SER A 339 4.68 8.56 -5.58
C SER A 339 5.63 7.77 -4.70
N GLY A 340 6.52 8.48 -3.98
CA GLY A 340 7.27 7.90 -2.88
C GLY A 340 6.39 7.60 -1.66
N LEU A 341 7.02 7.08 -0.60
CA LEU A 341 6.34 6.75 0.67
C LEU A 341 5.97 8.00 1.49
N THR A 342 6.67 9.10 1.30
CA THR A 342 6.41 10.38 1.98
C THR A 342 5.28 11.17 1.29
N GLY A 343 4.30 11.66 2.05
CA GLY A 343 3.08 12.30 1.57
C GLY A 343 1.98 11.33 1.13
N MET A 344 2.13 10.02 1.42
CA MET A 344 1.23 8.99 0.89
C MET A 344 0.00 8.72 1.78
N ILE A 345 0.09 8.93 3.09
CA ILE A 345 -0.92 8.43 4.05
C ILE A 345 -1.65 9.54 4.83
N ASP A 346 -1.12 10.76 4.86
CA ASP A 346 -1.62 11.92 5.62
C ASP A 346 -3.01 12.42 5.19
N HIS A 347 -3.54 11.87 4.10
CA HIS A 347 -4.84 12.20 3.55
C HIS A 347 -5.80 10.99 3.49
N PHE A 348 -5.49 9.89 4.18
CA PHE A 348 -6.36 8.70 4.24
C PHE A 348 -7.32 8.72 5.44
N PRO A 349 -8.57 8.22 5.31
CA PRO A 349 -9.21 7.70 4.10
C PRO A 349 -9.37 8.72 2.99
N THR A 350 -9.29 8.27 1.74
CA THR A 350 -9.31 9.13 0.55
C THR A 350 -10.38 8.71 -0.43
N TYR A 351 -11.04 9.68 -1.07
CA TYR A 351 -11.92 9.43 -2.20
C TYR A 351 -11.11 9.14 -3.45
N ARG A 352 -11.39 7.99 -4.08
CA ARG A 352 -10.66 7.49 -5.24
C ARG A 352 -11.46 7.74 -6.52
N THR A 353 -11.04 8.70 -7.33
CA THR A 353 -11.85 9.19 -8.46
C THR A 353 -12.06 8.14 -9.55
N SER A 354 -11.08 7.25 -9.79
CA SER A 354 -11.22 6.13 -10.73
C SER A 354 -12.22 5.05 -10.29
N ARG A 355 -12.67 5.10 -9.04
CA ARG A 355 -13.59 4.11 -8.45
C ARG A 355 -14.88 4.72 -7.91
N ALA A 356 -14.93 6.04 -7.79
CA ALA A 356 -16.02 6.76 -7.15
C ALA A 356 -16.34 6.24 -5.72
N GLU A 357 -15.30 5.93 -4.95
CA GLU A 357 -15.42 5.32 -3.62
C GLU A 357 -14.38 5.87 -2.64
N ILE A 358 -14.72 5.88 -1.33
CA ILE A 358 -13.77 6.14 -0.24
C ILE A 358 -12.97 4.87 0.07
N TRP A 359 -11.66 5.01 0.16
CA TRP A 359 -10.73 3.94 0.49
C TRP A 359 -9.91 4.30 1.72
N ASP A 360 -9.88 3.41 2.72
CA ASP A 360 -8.86 3.43 3.75
C ASP A 360 -7.51 2.89 3.21
N ILE A 361 -6.47 3.05 4.01
CA ILE A 361 -5.11 2.64 3.63
C ILE A 361 -5.00 1.13 3.44
N ARG A 362 -5.72 0.31 4.22
CA ARG A 362 -5.65 -1.16 4.10
C ARG A 362 -6.36 -1.64 2.83
N LYS A 363 -7.46 -0.99 2.42
CA LYS A 363 -8.10 -1.21 1.11
C LYS A 363 -7.15 -0.88 -0.03
N ARG A 364 -6.35 0.18 0.11
CA ARG A 364 -5.28 0.54 -0.82
C ARG A 364 -4.18 -0.53 -0.87
N LEU A 365 -3.69 -1.01 0.28
CA LEU A 365 -2.68 -2.08 0.35
C LEU A 365 -3.17 -3.38 -0.31
N GLN A 366 -4.41 -3.77 -0.06
CA GLN A 366 -5.03 -4.91 -0.75
C GLN A 366 -5.03 -4.68 -2.27
N TRP A 367 -5.39 -3.47 -2.73
CA TRP A 367 -5.42 -3.15 -4.17
C TRP A 367 -4.03 -3.17 -4.82
N CYS A 368 -2.99 -2.78 -4.08
CA CYS A 368 -1.60 -2.96 -4.53
C CYS A 368 -1.30 -4.44 -4.81
N GLY A 369 -1.76 -5.35 -3.94
CA GLY A 369 -1.63 -6.80 -4.13
C GLY A 369 -2.29 -7.32 -5.41
N VAL A 370 -3.48 -6.80 -5.76
CA VAL A 370 -4.19 -7.18 -7.00
C VAL A 370 -3.36 -6.86 -8.23
N ALA A 371 -2.74 -5.67 -8.27
CA ALA A 371 -1.94 -5.24 -9.42
C ALA A 371 -0.73 -6.13 -9.70
N ILE A 372 -0.25 -6.85 -8.68
CA ILE A 372 0.93 -7.73 -8.76
C ILE A 372 0.60 -9.21 -8.64
N ARG A 373 -0.70 -9.56 -8.74
CA ARG A 373 -1.20 -10.94 -8.67
C ARG A 373 -0.79 -11.62 -7.36
N ALA A 374 -1.15 -10.99 -6.23
CA ALA A 374 -0.95 -11.49 -4.89
C ALA A 374 -2.29 -11.72 -4.18
N ASN A 375 -2.30 -12.66 -3.23
CA ASN A 375 -3.47 -12.93 -2.40
C ASN A 375 -3.73 -11.77 -1.42
N GLU A 376 -4.99 -11.38 -1.33
CA GLU A 376 -5.44 -10.34 -0.40
C GLU A 376 -5.62 -10.92 1.02
N LEU A 377 -5.43 -10.07 2.02
CA LEU A 377 -5.69 -10.40 3.41
C LEU A 377 -6.91 -9.63 3.93
N PRO A 378 -7.58 -10.11 4.99
CA PRO A 378 -8.67 -9.36 5.60
C PRO A 378 -8.20 -8.00 6.15
N PRO A 379 -9.12 -7.02 6.28
CA PRO A 379 -8.80 -5.67 6.77
C PRO A 379 -8.09 -5.62 8.12
N ASP A 380 -8.26 -6.61 9.01
CA ASP A 380 -7.62 -6.63 10.32
C ASP A 380 -6.36 -7.51 10.40
N ALA A 381 -5.84 -7.96 9.26
CA ALA A 381 -4.61 -8.76 9.23
C ALA A 381 -3.46 -8.01 9.91
N ALA A 382 -2.73 -8.69 10.80
CA ALA A 382 -1.67 -8.06 11.62
C ALA A 382 -0.60 -7.38 10.76
N VAL A 383 -0.25 -7.97 9.61
CA VAL A 383 0.73 -7.41 8.67
C VAL A 383 0.30 -6.07 8.07
N TYR A 384 -1.00 -5.80 7.90
CA TYR A 384 -1.47 -4.49 7.47
C TYR A 384 -1.35 -3.45 8.57
N GLY A 385 -1.54 -3.84 9.84
CA GLY A 385 -1.26 -2.96 10.98
C GLY A 385 0.22 -2.56 11.05
N ASP A 386 1.12 -3.53 10.89
CA ASP A 386 2.57 -3.26 10.88
C ASP A 386 2.95 -2.30 9.72
N ILE A 387 2.45 -2.54 8.50
CA ILE A 387 2.70 -1.66 7.34
C ILE A 387 2.11 -0.25 7.55
N GLU A 388 0.87 -0.15 8.06
CA GLU A 388 0.22 1.13 8.36
C GLU A 388 1.03 1.94 9.38
N LEU A 389 1.55 1.30 10.43
CA LEU A 389 2.44 1.94 11.41
C LEU A 389 3.71 2.48 10.76
N TYR A 390 4.34 1.69 9.90
CA TYR A 390 5.55 2.12 9.19
C TYR A 390 5.28 3.33 8.29
N LEU A 391 4.17 3.30 7.53
CA LEU A 391 3.79 4.43 6.69
C LEU A 391 3.53 5.68 7.51
N MET A 392 2.82 5.58 8.64
CA MET A 392 2.62 6.71 9.55
C MET A 392 3.94 7.23 10.11
N GLN A 393 4.84 6.34 10.54
CA GLN A 393 6.16 6.71 11.09
C GLN A 393 7.04 7.44 10.07
N VAL A 394 7.11 6.97 8.82
CA VAL A 394 7.86 7.64 7.73
C VAL A 394 7.25 9.01 7.40
N ASN A 395 5.97 9.19 7.69
CA ASN A 395 5.24 10.44 7.46
C ASN A 395 5.12 11.33 8.70
N ASN A 396 5.87 11.05 9.79
CA ASN A 396 5.93 11.95 10.94
C ASN A 396 6.22 13.39 10.51
N GLY A 397 5.47 14.35 11.07
CA GLY A 397 5.55 15.76 10.73
C GLY A 397 4.67 16.19 9.53
N LYS A 398 4.10 15.27 8.74
CA LYS A 398 3.11 15.61 7.71
C LYS A 398 1.80 16.04 8.34
N VAL A 399 1.16 17.04 7.74
CA VAL A 399 -0.11 17.61 8.23
C VAL A 399 -1.26 16.76 7.71
N PHE A 400 -2.16 16.36 8.60
CA PHE A 400 -3.38 15.67 8.21
C PHE A 400 -4.31 16.56 7.38
N SER A 401 -4.81 15.98 6.28
CA SER A 401 -5.79 16.58 5.37
C SER A 401 -6.75 15.49 4.89
N VAL A 402 -7.68 15.12 5.77
CA VAL A 402 -8.61 13.98 5.61
C VAL A 402 -10.05 14.50 5.56
N PRO A 403 -10.90 14.01 4.64
CA PRO A 403 -10.62 13.01 3.61
C PRO A 403 -9.79 13.59 2.46
N GLY A 404 -8.84 12.82 1.94
CA GLY A 404 -8.11 13.20 0.73
C GLY A 404 -8.91 12.94 -0.54
N ILE A 405 -8.50 13.50 -1.68
CA ILE A 405 -8.97 13.11 -3.02
C ILE A 405 -7.81 12.70 -3.92
N ARG A 406 -7.84 11.49 -4.50
CA ARG A 406 -6.78 10.98 -5.39
C ARG A 406 -7.38 10.13 -6.53
N HIS A 407 -6.57 9.81 -7.54
CA HIS A 407 -7.01 9.00 -8.68
C HIS A 407 -7.23 7.51 -8.36
#